data_AF-A0A078AXR0-F1
#
_entry.id   AF-A0A078AXR0-F1
#
_cell.length_a   1.000
_cell.length_b   1.000
_cell.length_c   1.000
_cell.angle_alpha   90.00
_cell.angle_beta   90.00
_cell.angle_gamma   90.00
#
_symmetry.space_group_name_H-M   'P 1'
#
loop_
_entity.id
_entity.type
_entity.pdbx_description
1 polymer ?
#
loop_
_entity_poly.entity_id
_entity_poly.type
_entity_poly.pdbx_seq_one_letter_code
_entity_poly.pdbx_strand_id
1 'polypeptide(L)'
;METYEWQKNKAVVDRLYYTERILLGTSLMATGATATSLLYIQKNYFANTMRARIPKVWTYWAVFNAVSLFVLLRPLTKEEITVQWRKRKVMGKWLYSLYHLDPIEVAEKPSH
;
A
#
# COMPACT_ATOMS: atom_id res chain seq x y z
N MET A 1 -2.94 -29.69 -3.42
CA MET A 1 -1.55 -29.63 -3.92
C MET A 1 -1.19 -28.18 -4.15
N GLU A 2 -0.02 -27.73 -3.71
CA GLU A 2 0.52 -26.43 -4.10
C GLU A 2 0.89 -26.48 -5.58
N THR A 3 -0.02 -26.05 -6.44
CA THR A 3 0.29 -25.86 -7.86
C THR A 3 1.09 -24.57 -8.04
N TYR A 4 1.86 -24.49 -9.12
CA TYR A 4 2.59 -23.27 -9.48
C TYR A 4 1.64 -22.04 -9.52
N GLU A 5 0.43 -22.22 -10.03
CA GLU A 5 -0.60 -21.18 -10.08
C GLU A 5 -0.97 -20.67 -8.68
N TRP A 6 -1.13 -21.57 -7.72
CA TRP A 6 -1.41 -21.20 -6.34
C TRP A 6 -0.24 -20.43 -5.71
N GLN A 7 1.00 -20.92 -5.89
CA GLN A 7 2.20 -20.27 -5.35
C GLN A 7 2.39 -18.87 -5.97
N LYS A 8 2.17 -18.73 -7.29
CA LYS A 8 2.21 -17.45 -7.99
C LYS A 8 1.14 -16.49 -7.45
N ASN A 9 -0.11 -16.93 -7.36
CA ASN A 9 -1.20 -16.11 -6.82
C ASN A 9 -0.90 -15.66 -5.38
N LYS A 10 -0.42 -16.57 -4.54
CA LYS A 10 -0.02 -16.26 -3.18
C LYS A 10 1.09 -15.21 -3.13
N ALA A 11 2.12 -15.33 -3.96
CA ALA A 11 3.21 -14.34 -4.00
C ALA A 11 2.72 -12.94 -4.42
N VAL A 12 1.77 -12.86 -5.36
CA VAL A 12 1.13 -11.60 -5.78
C VAL A 12 0.35 -10.99 -4.60
N VAL A 13 -0.49 -11.79 -3.95
CA VAL A 13 -1.31 -11.35 -2.82
C VAL A 13 -0.45 -10.91 -1.64
N ASP A 14 0.59 -11.68 -1.28
CA ASP A 14 1.53 -11.36 -0.20
C ASP A 14 2.19 -9.99 -0.43
N ARG A 15 2.71 -9.75 -1.64
CA ARG A 15 3.36 -8.46 -1.99
C ARG A 15 2.40 -7.28 -1.87
N LEU A 16 1.16 -7.43 -2.33
CA LEU A 16 0.15 -6.37 -2.23
C LEU A 16 -0.31 -6.14 -0.79
N TYR A 17 -0.48 -7.22 -0.02
CA TYR A 17 -0.75 -7.16 1.41
C TYR A 17 0.34 -6.38 2.15
N TYR A 18 1.61 -6.75 1.95
CA TYR A 18 2.73 -6.06 2.60
C TYR A 18 2.87 -4.60 2.13
N THR A 19 2.55 -4.31 0.88
CA THR A 19 2.51 -2.92 0.38
C THR A 19 1.49 -2.08 1.17
N GLU A 20 0.27 -2.60 1.36
CA GLU A 20 -0.75 -1.93 2.17
C GLU A 20 -0.30 -1.77 3.64
N ARG A 21 0.31 -2.81 4.22
CA ARG A 21 0.78 -2.78 5.61
C ARG A 21 1.91 -1.79 5.84
N ILE A 22 2.86 -1.69 4.90
CA ILE A 22 3.95 -0.71 4.97
C ILE A 22 3.39 0.71 4.91
N LEU A 23 2.49 1.00 3.96
CA LEU A 23 1.86 2.32 3.87
C LEU A 23 1.11 2.66 5.15
N LEU A 24 0.31 1.73 5.68
CA LEU A 24 -0.45 1.94 6.91
C LEU A 24 0.49 2.20 8.09
N GLY A 25 1.46 1.30 8.33
CA GLY A 25 2.35 1.36 9.48
C GLY A 25 3.22 2.62 9.48
N THR A 26 3.81 2.95 8.33
CA THR A 26 4.64 4.16 8.20
C THR A 26 3.81 5.43 8.32
N SER A 27 2.57 5.45 7.80
CA SER A 27 1.66 6.59 7.95
C SER A 27 1.28 6.79 9.42
N LEU A 28 0.97 5.72 10.16
CA LEU A 28 0.70 5.80 11.60
C LEU A 28 1.90 6.35 12.38
N MET A 29 3.11 5.96 12.02
CA MET A 29 4.33 6.50 12.63
C MET A 29 4.53 7.98 12.30
N ALA A 30 4.30 8.39 11.04
CA ALA A 30 4.43 9.78 10.61
C ALA A 30 3.37 10.69 11.25
N THR A 31 2.13 10.23 11.35
CA THR A 31 1.06 10.96 12.04
C THR A 31 1.30 11.03 13.54
N GLY A 32 1.76 9.93 14.17
CA GLY A 32 2.14 9.91 15.58
C GLY A 32 3.27 10.91 15.89
N ALA A 33 4.34 10.91 15.10
CA ALA A 33 5.44 11.87 15.25
C ALA A 33 5.00 13.32 15.02
N THR A 34 4.08 13.55 14.08
CA THR A 34 3.48 14.87 13.84
C THR A 34 2.65 15.32 15.04
N ALA A 35 1.79 14.44 15.56
CA ALA A 35 0.96 14.71 16.74
C ALA A 35 1.81 15.05 17.97
N THR A 36 2.87 14.28 18.24
CA THR A 36 3.81 14.60 19.32
C THR A 36 4.47 15.97 19.10
N SER A 37 4.90 16.27 17.86
CA SER A 37 5.50 17.58 17.55
C SER A 37 4.52 18.73 17.80
N LEU A 38 3.25 18.57 17.42
CA LEU A 38 2.20 19.56 17.67
C LEU A 38 1.91 19.76 19.16
N LEU A 39 1.88 18.69 19.96
CA LEU A 39 1.71 18.79 21.42
C LEU A 39 2.84 19.61 22.07
N TYR A 40 4.08 19.43 21.61
CA TYR A 40 5.23 20.18 22.13
C TYR A 40 5.18 21.65 21.68
N ILE A 41 4.78 21.91 20.44
CA ILE A 41 4.56 23.27 19.93
C ILE A 41 3.50 24.00 20.77
N GLN A 42 2.38 23.33 21.07
CA GLN A 42 1.29 23.89 21.88
C GLN A 42 1.76 24.25 23.30
N LYS A 43 2.65 23.43 23.89
CA LYS A 43 3.26 23.69 25.20
C LYS A 43 4.48 24.63 25.15
N ASN A 44 4.81 25.17 23.98
CA ASN A 44 5.98 25.99 23.73
C ASN A 44 7.33 25.30 24.08
N TYR A 45 7.37 23.97 24.10
CA TYR A 45 8.59 23.20 24.29
C TYR A 45 9.31 23.01 22.98
N PHE A 46 10.49 23.62 22.83
CA PHE A 46 11.31 23.54 21.62
C PHE A 46 10.52 23.80 20.33
N ALA A 47 9.56 24.74 20.37
CA ALA A 47 8.55 24.89 19.34
C ALA A 47 9.14 25.09 17.93
N ASN A 48 10.24 25.84 17.81
CA ASN A 48 10.93 26.05 16.53
C ASN A 48 11.53 24.75 15.99
N THR A 49 12.19 23.95 16.84
CA THR A 49 12.73 22.64 16.48
C THR A 49 11.63 21.67 16.05
N MET A 50 10.51 21.65 16.77
CA MET A 50 9.38 20.76 16.46
C MET A 50 8.67 21.15 15.17
N ARG A 51 8.50 22.46 14.88
CA ARG A 51 7.98 22.94 13.59
C ARG A 51 8.88 22.52 12.43
N ALA A 52 10.20 22.66 12.58
CA ALA A 52 11.17 22.26 11.55
C ALA A 52 11.25 20.74 11.34
N ARG A 53 10.81 19.93 12.33
CA ARG A 53 10.81 18.47 12.26
C ARG A 53 9.66 17.92 11.40
N ILE A 54 8.46 18.50 11.48
CA ILE A 54 7.27 18.01 10.76
C ILE A 54 7.54 17.76 9.27
N PRO A 55 8.03 18.73 8.47
CA PRO A 55 8.28 18.48 7.04
C PRO A 55 9.30 17.37 6.81
N LYS A 56 10.35 17.26 7.65
CA LYS A 56 11.36 16.20 7.55
C LYS A 56 10.77 14.81 7.75
N VAL A 57 9.84 14.66 8.70
CA VAL A 57 9.13 13.38 8.93
C VAL A 57 8.40 12.94 7.67
N TRP A 58 7.68 13.86 7.03
CA TRP A 58 6.93 13.56 5.80
C TRP A 58 7.84 13.32 4.60
N THR A 59 9.00 14.00 4.51
CA THR A 59 10.02 13.69 3.50
C THR A 59 10.56 12.27 3.68
N TYR A 60 10.94 11.88 4.89
CA TYR A 60 11.41 10.51 5.15
C TYR A 60 10.32 9.46 4.91
N TRP A 61 9.08 9.74 5.31
CA TRP A 61 7.93 8.90 5.01
C TRP A 61 7.74 8.71 3.51
N ALA A 62 7.79 9.78 2.72
CA ALA A 62 7.59 9.73 1.28
C ALA A 62 8.70 8.92 0.58
N VAL A 63 9.97 9.19 0.93
CA VAL A 63 11.12 8.47 0.37
C VAL A 63 11.08 6.98 0.72
N PHE A 64 10.83 6.65 1.99
CA PHE A 64 10.76 5.27 2.44
C PHE A 64 9.65 4.48 1.74
N ASN A 65 8.45 5.07 1.64
CA ASN A 65 7.33 4.42 0.95
C ASN A 65 7.59 4.29 -0.55
N ALA A 66 8.14 5.31 -1.21
CA ALA A 66 8.46 5.23 -2.63
C ALA A 66 9.42 4.07 -2.95
N VAL A 67 10.49 3.92 -2.16
CA VAL A 67 11.46 2.83 -2.33
C VAL A 67 10.82 1.47 -2.02
N SER A 68 10.08 1.37 -0.91
CA SER A 68 9.46 0.11 -0.49
C SER A 68 8.41 -0.38 -1.50
N LEU A 69 7.55 0.52 -1.97
CA LEU A 69 6.55 0.22 -3.00
C LEU A 69 7.21 -0.18 -4.31
N PHE A 70 8.27 0.51 -4.72
CA PHE A 70 9.00 0.15 -5.93
C PHE A 70 9.54 -1.28 -5.85
N VAL A 71 10.19 -1.66 -4.74
CA VAL A 71 10.74 -3.02 -4.56
C VAL A 71 9.63 -4.08 -4.54
N LEU A 72 8.51 -3.81 -3.86
CA LEU A 72 7.42 -4.77 -3.75
C LEU A 72 6.61 -4.94 -5.03
N LEU A 73 6.33 -3.84 -5.72
CA LEU A 73 5.45 -3.80 -6.90
C LEU A 73 6.17 -4.00 -8.24
N ARG A 74 7.48 -3.75 -8.33
CA ARG A 74 8.24 -3.90 -9.59
C ARG A 74 8.08 -5.26 -10.30
N PRO A 75 8.06 -6.42 -9.62
CA PRO A 75 7.94 -7.70 -10.31
C PRO A 75 6.50 -8.10 -10.62
N LEU A 76 5.51 -7.27 -10.25
CA LEU A 76 4.09 -7.54 -10.50
C LEU A 76 3.66 -6.87 -11.82
N THR A 77 2.87 -7.59 -12.61
CA THR A 77 2.24 -7.02 -13.81
C THR A 77 1.04 -6.15 -13.43
N LYS A 78 0.64 -5.25 -14.33
CA LYS A 78 -0.50 -4.35 -14.08
C LYS A 78 -1.82 -5.12 -13.95
N GLU A 79 -1.97 -6.20 -14.72
CA GLU A 79 -3.14 -7.07 -14.70
C GLU A 79 -3.26 -7.79 -13.34
N GLU A 80 -2.16 -8.37 -12.85
CA GLU A 80 -2.11 -9.05 -11.54
C GLU A 80 -2.49 -8.12 -10.40
N ILE A 81 -1.96 -6.89 -10.41
CA ILE A 81 -2.30 -5.87 -9.43
C ILE A 81 -3.80 -5.55 -9.53
N THR A 82 -4.31 -5.28 -10.72
CA THR A 82 -5.69 -4.83 -10.94
C THR A 82 -6.71 -5.88 -10.48
N VAL A 83 -6.50 -7.15 -10.82
CA VAL A 83 -7.39 -8.24 -10.42
C VAL A 83 -7.45 -8.36 -8.90
N GLN A 84 -6.29 -8.36 -8.24
CA GLN A 84 -6.24 -8.48 -6.78
C GLN A 84 -6.77 -7.24 -6.07
N TRP A 85 -6.57 -6.05 -6.62
CA TRP A 85 -7.14 -4.82 -6.08
C TRP A 85 -8.67 -4.83 -6.14
N ARG A 86 -9.26 -5.28 -7.27
CA ARG A 86 -10.73 -5.42 -7.38
C ARG A 86 -11.27 -6.39 -6.34
N LYS A 87 -10.63 -7.56 -6.18
CA LYS A 87 -10.99 -8.54 -5.13
C LYS A 87 -10.92 -7.89 -3.74
N ARG A 88 -9.84 -7.17 -3.44
CA ARG A 88 -9.66 -6.44 -2.17
C ARG A 88 -10.78 -5.42 -1.93
N LYS A 89 -11.21 -4.70 -2.97
CA LYS A 89 -12.28 -3.69 -2.90
C LYS A 89 -13.66 -4.31 -2.64
N VAL A 90 -13.98 -5.42 -3.31
CA VAL A 90 -15.28 -6.11 -3.14
C VAL A 90 -15.35 -6.85 -1.82
N MET A 91 -14.28 -7.57 -1.45
CA MET A 91 -14.30 -8.50 -0.31
C MET A 91 -13.83 -7.89 1.00
N GLY A 92 -13.20 -6.71 0.97
CA GLY A 92 -12.67 -6.06 2.17
C GLY A 92 -11.54 -6.85 2.85
N LYS A 93 -10.92 -7.83 2.17
CA LYS A 93 -9.74 -8.61 2.62
C LYS A 93 -8.91 -9.11 1.44
N TRP A 94 -7.64 -9.42 1.67
CA TRP A 94 -6.77 -10.11 0.71
C TRP A 94 -7.09 -11.61 0.72
N LEU A 95 -7.39 -12.18 -0.45
CA LEU A 95 -7.80 -13.58 -0.60
C LEU A 95 -6.76 -14.36 -1.39
N TYR A 96 -6.31 -15.48 -0.82
CA TYR A 96 -5.37 -16.42 -1.45
C TYR A 96 -6.07 -17.44 -2.36
N SER A 97 -7.37 -17.26 -2.63
CA SER A 97 -8.14 -18.16 -3.49
C SER A 97 -7.79 -17.97 -4.96
N LEU A 98 -7.69 -19.09 -5.69
CA LEU A 98 -7.61 -19.12 -7.15
C LEU A 98 -8.96 -18.80 -7.80
N TYR A 99 -10.06 -19.02 -7.07
CA TYR A 99 -11.39 -18.59 -7.51
C TYR A 99 -11.43 -17.07 -7.72
N HIS A 100 -12.15 -16.65 -8.77
CA HIS A 100 -12.32 -15.26 -9.22
C HIS A 100 -11.10 -14.69 -9.99
N LEU A 101 -10.23 -15.55 -10.52
CA LEU A 101 -9.25 -15.18 -11.57
C LEU A 101 -9.89 -15.12 -12.96
N ASP A 102 -11.23 -15.18 -13.04
CA ASP A 102 -11.94 -15.21 -14.31
C ASP A 102 -11.47 -14.06 -15.21
N PRO A 103 -11.11 -14.37 -16.46
CA PRO A 103 -10.63 -13.37 -17.38
C PRO A 103 -11.69 -12.28 -17.50
N ILE A 104 -11.20 -11.05 -17.63
CA ILE A 104 -12.04 -9.90 -17.92
C ILE A 104 -12.75 -10.22 -19.23
N GLU A 105 -14.05 -10.51 -19.20
CA GLU A 105 -14.90 -10.34 -20.37
C GLU A 105 -14.83 -8.85 -20.70
N VAL A 106 -13.99 -8.50 -21.67
CA VAL A 106 -13.97 -7.17 -22.25
C VAL A 106 -15.32 -7.03 -22.91
N ALA A 107 -16.26 -6.34 -22.25
CA ALA A 107 -17.53 -6.00 -22.84
C ALA A 107 -17.24 -5.37 -24.22
N GLU A 108 -17.64 -6.07 -25.29
CA GLU A 108 -17.53 -5.57 -26.65
C GLU A 108 -18.15 -4.17 -26.65
N LYS A 109 -17.33 -3.15 -26.96
CA LYS A 109 -17.88 -1.83 -27.24
C LYS A 109 -18.85 -2.01 -28.40
N PRO A 110 -20.10 -1.55 -28.30
CA PRO A 110 -20.99 -1.58 -29.44
C PRO A 110 -20.34 -0.77 -30.56
N SER A 111 -20.09 -1.42 -31.69
CA SER A 111 -19.70 -0.78 -32.94
C SER A 111 -20.84 0.14 -33.35
N HIS A 112 -20.63 1.44 -33.19
CA HIS A 112 -21.46 2.47 -33.82
C HIS A 112 -21.12 2.59 -35.31
#